data_AF-A0A5J6FE75-F1
#
_entry.id   AF-A0A5J6FE75-F1
#
_cell.length_a   1.000
_cell.length_b   1.000
_cell.length_c   1.000
_cell.angle_alpha   90.00
_cell.angle_beta   90.00
_cell.angle_gamma   90.00
#
_symmetry.space_group_name_H-M   'P 1'
#
loop_
_entity.id
_entity.type
_entity.pdbx_description
1 polymer ?
#
loop_
_entity_poly.entity_id
_entity_poly.type
_entity_poly.pdbx_seq_one_letter_code
_entity_poly.pdbx_strand_id
1 'polypeptide(L)'
;MLQLNEVRIETMCRLYAKYIKRPWDGEYLDWLDTALNLTLGDKRAAEDPDHLCRNVIRDVRRTIRRAHANAREQAACRPLADAARRRVCSTSADGAMVAEVITHVTPEDCAVAAETLQELRAFARALGSHGTACLQGMLDMMTVADCAVQTQRSVATVERTRRALRQHAKTLISITA
;
A
#
# COMPACT_ATOMS: atom_id res chain seq x y z
N MET A 1 21.00 -12.05 28.96
CA MET A 1 19.58 -12.09 28.52
C MET A 1 19.04 -10.69 28.67
N LEU A 2 18.57 -10.07 27.58
CA LEU A 2 17.90 -8.78 27.65
C LEU A 2 16.57 -8.96 28.38
N GLN A 3 16.21 -8.02 29.25
CA GLN A 3 14.87 -8.03 29.84
C GLN A 3 13.83 -7.82 28.72
N LEU A 4 12.64 -8.41 28.83
CA LEU A 4 11.57 -8.32 27.82
C LEU A 4 11.29 -6.88 27.35
N ASN A 5 11.43 -5.92 28.25
CA ASN A 5 11.28 -4.49 27.94
C ASN A 5 12.42 -3.93 27.07
N GLU A 6 13.67 -4.38 27.27
CA GLU A 6 14.82 -3.96 26.47
C GLU A 6 14.71 -4.50 25.03
N VAL A 7 14.23 -5.74 24.86
CA VAL A 7 13.96 -6.33 23.54
C VAL A 7 12.89 -5.54 22.79
N ARG A 8 11.83 -5.12 23.49
CA ARG A 8 10.75 -4.29 22.92
C ARG A 8 11.24 -2.92 22.50
N ILE A 9 11.96 -2.22 23.37
CA ILE A 9 12.53 -0.89 23.09
C ILE A 9 13.46 -0.96 21.87
N GLU A 10 14.39 -1.92 21.84
CA GLU A 10 15.32 -2.10 20.73
C GLU A 10 14.58 -2.41 19.42
N THR A 11 13.53 -3.24 19.47
CA THR A 11 12.68 -3.53 18.31
C THR A 11 11.97 -2.29 17.80
N MET A 12 11.41 -1.46 18.69
CA MET A 12 10.76 -0.21 18.33
C MET A 12 11.75 0.78 17.70
N CYS A 13 12.94 0.94 18.27
CA CYS A 13 14.02 1.76 17.70
C CYS A 13 14.39 1.30 16.27
N ARG A 14 14.49 -0.01 16.04
CA ARG A 14 14.75 -0.57 14.70
C ARG A 14 13.62 -0.33 13.71
N LEU A 15 12.37 -0.42 14.15
CA LEU A 15 11.20 -0.10 13.32
C LEU A 15 11.18 1.39 12.96
N TYR A 16 11.48 2.27 13.92
CA TYR A 16 11.56 3.72 13.72
C TYR A 16 12.73 4.11 12.81
N ALA A 17 13.88 3.46 12.93
CA ALA A 17 15.02 3.68 12.04
C ALA A 17 14.73 3.28 10.58
N LYS A 18 13.85 2.29 10.36
CA LYS A 18 13.34 1.95 9.02
C LYS A 18 12.40 3.03 8.46
N TYR A 19 11.71 3.77 9.33
CA TYR A 19 10.83 4.88 8.97
C TYR A 19 11.58 6.15 8.56
N ILE A 20 12.64 6.54 9.29
CA ILE A 20 13.46 7.74 8.96
C ILE A 20 13.98 7.70 7.51
N LYS A 21 14.14 6.51 6.93
CA LYS A 21 14.60 6.34 5.54
C LYS A 21 13.50 6.55 4.48
N ARG A 22 12.22 6.67 4.86
CA ARG A 22 11.05 6.77 3.95
C ARG A 22 9.90 7.64 4.52
N PRO A 23 10.13 8.90 4.92
CA PRO A 23 9.11 9.75 5.56
C PRO A 23 7.95 10.19 4.64
N TRP A 24 8.02 9.93 3.34
CA TRP A 24 7.05 10.40 2.33
C TRP A 24 6.00 9.36 1.92
N ASP A 25 5.96 8.19 2.56
CA ASP A 25 5.10 7.07 2.19
C ASP A 25 3.96 6.93 3.23
N GLY A 26 2.79 7.52 2.93
CA GLY A 26 1.65 7.58 3.86
C GLY A 26 1.12 6.21 4.26
N GLU A 27 1.13 5.24 3.34
CA GLU A 27 0.80 3.84 3.67
C GLU A 27 1.83 3.21 4.63
N TYR A 28 3.06 3.72 4.63
CA TYR A 28 4.13 3.28 5.51
C TYR A 28 4.01 3.84 6.94
N LEU A 29 3.25 4.92 7.13
CA LEU A 29 2.90 5.45 8.46
C LEU A 29 1.89 4.55 9.17
N ASP A 30 0.79 4.18 8.50
CA ASP A 30 -0.19 3.22 9.03
C ASP A 30 0.48 1.87 9.37
N TRP A 31 1.45 1.50 8.54
CA TRP A 31 2.26 0.31 8.74
C TRP A 31 3.15 0.41 9.98
N LEU A 32 3.80 1.56 10.20
CA LEU A 32 4.63 1.80 11.38
C LEU A 32 3.78 1.82 12.65
N ASP A 33 2.66 2.54 12.68
CA ASP A 33 1.77 2.62 13.83
C ASP A 33 1.22 1.24 14.21
N THR A 34 0.81 0.47 13.20
CA THR A 34 0.41 -0.93 13.41
C THR A 34 1.57 -1.77 13.96
N ALA A 35 2.81 -1.55 13.48
CA ALA A 35 3.99 -2.28 13.95
C ALA A 35 4.32 -1.96 15.41
N LEU A 36 4.27 -0.69 15.79
CA LEU A 36 4.53 -0.23 17.16
C LEU A 36 3.48 -0.78 18.12
N ASN A 37 2.19 -0.69 17.76
CA ASN A 37 1.09 -1.26 18.54
C ASN A 37 1.23 -2.78 18.72
N LEU A 38 1.63 -3.51 17.67
CA LEU A 38 1.86 -4.95 17.77
C LEU A 38 3.06 -5.30 18.64
N THR A 39 4.09 -4.46 18.68
CA THR A 39 5.30 -4.65 19.51
C THR A 39 5.01 -4.44 20.99
N LEU A 40 4.12 -3.50 21.31
CA LEU A 40 3.67 -3.20 22.68
C LEU A 40 2.67 -4.22 23.25
N GLY A 41 2.10 -5.10 22.40
CA GLY A 41 1.12 -6.08 22.83
C GLY A 41 1.67 -7.14 23.79
N ASP A 42 0.96 -7.39 24.89
CA ASP A 42 1.40 -8.27 25.99
C ASP A 42 1.68 -9.73 25.60
N LYS A 43 1.10 -10.19 24.49
CA LYS A 43 1.25 -11.58 24.00
C LYS A 43 2.59 -11.89 23.36
N ARG A 44 3.47 -10.89 23.16
CA ARG A 44 4.76 -11.09 22.49
C ARG A 44 5.89 -11.16 23.52
N ALA A 45 6.34 -12.39 23.76
CA ALA A 45 7.59 -12.68 24.44
C ALA A 45 8.61 -13.17 23.39
N ALA A 46 9.68 -12.42 23.20
CA ALA A 46 10.80 -12.82 22.37
C ALA A 46 12.09 -12.41 23.08
N GLU A 47 13.09 -13.27 23.03
CA GLU A 47 14.41 -13.03 23.64
C GLU A 47 15.34 -12.26 22.69
N ASP A 48 15.01 -12.20 21.40
CA ASP A 48 15.80 -11.55 20.34
C ASP A 48 14.99 -10.45 19.61
N PRO A 49 15.49 -9.20 19.59
CA PRO A 49 14.89 -8.09 18.84
C PRO A 49 14.73 -8.36 17.33
N ASP A 50 15.65 -9.08 16.69
CA ASP A 50 15.56 -9.33 15.24
C ASP A 50 14.45 -10.31 14.88
N HIS A 51 14.25 -11.32 15.73
CA HIS A 51 13.13 -12.23 15.61
C HIS A 51 11.79 -11.52 15.84
N LEU A 52 11.71 -10.68 16.88
CA LEU A 52 10.52 -9.90 17.18
C LEU A 52 10.17 -8.93 16.05
N CYS A 53 11.17 -8.20 15.53
CA CYS A 53 11.00 -7.29 14.41
C CYS A 53 10.44 -8.01 13.18
N ARG A 54 11.02 -9.15 12.78
CA ARG A 54 10.53 -9.92 11.62
C ARG A 54 9.09 -10.41 11.79
N ASN A 55 8.72 -10.88 12.99
CA ASN A 55 7.37 -11.35 13.26
C ASN A 55 6.35 -10.21 13.25
N VAL A 56 6.68 -9.08 13.87
CA VAL A 56 5.84 -7.86 13.85
C VAL A 56 5.57 -7.42 12.41
N ILE A 57 6.62 -7.28 11.60
CA ILE A 57 6.51 -6.88 10.18
C ILE A 57 5.58 -7.79 9.37
N ARG A 58 5.67 -9.11 9.59
CA ARG A 58 4.80 -10.10 8.93
C ARG A 58 3.34 -9.91 9.36
N ASP A 59 3.10 -9.71 10.64
CA ASP A 59 1.77 -9.58 11.21
C ASP A 59 1.10 -8.27 10.83
N VAL A 60 1.85 -7.16 10.76
CA VAL A 60 1.35 -5.87 10.27
C VAL A 60 0.71 -6.03 8.90
N ARG A 61 1.40 -6.69 7.95
CA ARG A 61 0.87 -6.91 6.60
C ARG A 61 -0.43 -7.72 6.63
N ARG A 62 -0.51 -8.73 7.50
CA ARG A 62 -1.71 -9.55 7.65
C ARG A 62 -2.87 -8.75 8.26
N THR A 63 -2.57 -7.94 9.27
CA THR A 63 -3.54 -7.09 9.97
C THR A 63 -4.09 -6.03 9.05
N ILE A 64 -3.25 -5.31 8.29
CA ILE A 64 -3.68 -4.30 7.34
C ILE A 64 -4.52 -4.92 6.22
N ARG A 65 -4.10 -6.03 5.62
CA ARG A 65 -4.90 -6.74 4.61
C ARG A 65 -6.26 -7.16 5.13
N ARG A 66 -6.32 -7.69 6.36
CA ARG A 66 -7.59 -8.04 7.02
C ARG A 66 -8.43 -6.81 7.33
N ALA A 67 -7.82 -5.72 7.80
CA ALA A 67 -8.53 -4.48 8.07
C ALA A 67 -9.15 -3.90 6.80
N HIS A 68 -8.45 -3.89 5.67
CA HIS A 68 -9.02 -3.48 4.39
C HIS A 68 -10.12 -4.42 3.90
N ALA A 69 -9.95 -5.74 4.02
CA ALA A 69 -10.98 -6.70 3.66
C ALA A 69 -12.25 -6.50 4.51
N ASN A 70 -12.08 -6.37 5.83
CA ASN A 70 -13.16 -6.11 6.77
C ASN A 70 -13.81 -4.74 6.54
N ALA A 71 -13.03 -3.70 6.21
CA ALA A 71 -13.57 -2.38 5.89
C ALA A 71 -14.41 -2.41 4.61
N ARG A 72 -13.99 -3.18 3.60
CA ARG A 72 -14.77 -3.41 2.38
C ARG A 72 -16.06 -4.18 2.68
N GLU A 73 -15.97 -5.23 3.48
CA GLU A 73 -17.13 -6.04 3.89
C GLU A 73 -18.10 -5.24 4.77
N GLN A 74 -17.60 -4.47 5.74
CA GLN A 74 -18.42 -3.61 6.59
C GLN A 74 -19.04 -2.46 5.81
N ALA A 75 -18.31 -1.83 4.89
CA ALA A 75 -18.88 -0.88 3.94
C ALA A 75 -19.94 -1.54 3.04
N ALA A 76 -19.84 -2.86 2.81
CA ALA A 76 -20.86 -3.59 2.07
C ALA A 76 -22.12 -3.89 2.90
N CYS A 77 -21.99 -4.08 4.23
CA CYS A 77 -23.08 -4.47 5.12
C CYS A 77 -23.72 -3.30 5.89
N ARG A 78 -23.03 -2.16 6.05
CA ARG A 78 -23.52 -0.97 6.76
C ARG A 78 -23.19 0.28 5.95
N PRO A 79 -24.18 0.99 5.39
CA PRO A 79 -23.92 2.24 4.68
C PRO A 79 -23.34 3.25 5.67
N LEU A 80 -22.14 3.74 5.37
CA LEU A 80 -21.47 4.76 6.17
C LEU A 80 -22.22 6.10 6.01
N ALA A 81 -22.12 6.97 7.02
CA ALA A 81 -22.74 8.30 7.01
C ALA A 81 -22.12 9.26 5.97
N ASP A 82 -21.01 8.85 5.35
CA ASP A 82 -20.27 9.59 4.34
C ASP A 82 -21.03 9.64 3.00
N ALA A 83 -21.25 10.84 2.47
CA ALA A 83 -21.95 11.06 1.20
C ALA A 83 -21.25 10.34 0.03
N ALA A 84 -19.93 10.19 0.09
CA ALA A 84 -19.11 9.53 -0.94
C ALA A 84 -19.27 8.00 -0.99
N ARG A 85 -20.05 7.40 -0.08
CA ARG A 85 -20.28 5.95 0.01
C ARG A 85 -21.76 5.58 0.10
N ARG A 86 -22.65 6.53 -0.23
CA ARG A 86 -24.09 6.24 -0.31
C ARG A 86 -24.34 5.28 -1.48
N ARG A 87 -25.29 4.35 -1.28
CA ARG A 87 -25.79 3.49 -2.34
C ARG A 87 -27.07 4.10 -2.90
N VAL A 88 -27.22 4.09 -4.22
CA VAL A 88 -28.54 4.28 -4.85
C VAL A 88 -29.10 2.90 -5.09
N CYS A 89 -30.23 2.58 -4.45
CA CYS A 89 -31.01 1.43 -4.84
C CYS A 89 -31.82 1.81 -6.08
N SER A 90 -31.44 1.30 -7.24
CA SER A 90 -32.22 1.43 -8.47
C SER A 90 -32.91 0.10 -8.78
N THR A 91 -34.01 0.17 -9.51
CA THR A 91 -34.68 -1.02 -10.02
C THR A 91 -34.15 -1.27 -11.43
N SER A 92 -33.54 -2.43 -11.64
CA SER A 92 -33.13 -2.89 -12.97
C SER A 92 -34.34 -3.02 -13.90
N ALA A 93 -34.11 -3.02 -15.21
CA ALA A 93 -35.15 -3.26 -16.22
C ALA A 93 -35.95 -4.57 -15.98
N ASP A 94 -35.34 -5.55 -15.31
CA ASP A 94 -35.96 -6.84 -14.96
C ASP A 94 -36.73 -6.81 -13.62
N GLY A 95 -36.89 -5.64 -12.99
CA GLY A 95 -37.58 -5.49 -11.71
C GLY A 95 -36.76 -5.84 -10.47
N ALA A 96 -35.53 -6.34 -10.64
CA ALA A 96 -34.62 -6.65 -9.54
C ALA A 96 -34.08 -5.36 -8.89
N MET A 97 -34.03 -5.31 -7.56
CA MET A 97 -33.34 -4.23 -6.86
C MET A 97 -31.82 -4.41 -7.00
N VAL A 98 -31.17 -3.41 -7.57
CA VAL A 98 -29.71 -3.34 -7.66
C VAL A 98 -29.24 -2.24 -6.72
N ALA A 99 -28.37 -2.61 -5.78
CA ALA A 99 -27.74 -1.66 -4.86
C ALA A 99 -26.38 -1.28 -5.42
N GLU A 100 -26.33 -0.18 -6.16
CA GLU A 100 -25.06 0.33 -6.72
C GLU A 100 -24.38 1.22 -5.68
N VAL A 101 -23.11 0.94 -5.42
CA VAL A 101 -22.25 1.88 -4.69
C VAL A 101 -22.06 3.08 -5.60
N ILE A 102 -22.39 4.29 -5.14
CA ILE A 102 -21.99 5.50 -5.84
C ILE A 102 -20.47 5.59 -5.72
N THR A 103 -19.76 4.96 -6.65
CA THR A 103 -18.39 5.35 -6.93
C THR A 103 -18.50 6.69 -7.64
N HIS A 104 -18.11 7.78 -7.00
CA HIS A 104 -17.86 9.06 -7.67
C HIS A 104 -16.67 8.98 -8.65
N VAL A 105 -16.42 7.81 -9.24
CA VAL A 105 -15.52 7.66 -10.37
C VAL A 105 -16.31 8.18 -11.56
N THR A 106 -16.05 9.43 -11.90
CA THR A 106 -16.62 10.04 -13.09
C THR A 106 -15.96 9.45 -14.34
N PRO A 107 -16.63 9.45 -15.51
CA PRO A 107 -15.97 9.15 -16.79
C PRO A 107 -14.68 9.97 -16.98
N GLU A 108 -14.68 11.21 -16.49
CA GLU A 108 -13.54 12.12 -16.47
C GLU A 108 -12.41 11.57 -15.58
N ASP A 109 -12.70 11.08 -14.38
CA ASP A 109 -11.68 10.45 -13.50
C ASP A 109 -11.07 9.20 -14.16
N CYS A 110 -11.91 8.39 -14.83
CA CYS A 110 -11.44 7.24 -15.60
C CYS A 110 -10.52 7.66 -16.76
N ALA A 111 -10.87 8.75 -17.46
CA ALA A 111 -10.06 9.28 -18.56
C ALA A 111 -8.72 9.80 -18.04
N VAL A 112 -8.71 10.61 -16.98
CA VAL A 112 -7.49 11.13 -16.35
C VAL A 112 -6.60 10.00 -15.85
N ALA A 113 -7.18 8.97 -15.20
CA ALA A 113 -6.42 7.81 -14.75
C ALA A 113 -5.82 7.01 -15.92
N ALA A 114 -6.56 6.85 -17.02
CA ALA A 114 -6.09 6.16 -18.21
C ALA A 114 -4.93 6.91 -18.89
N GLU A 115 -5.06 8.23 -19.03
CA GLU A 115 -4.02 9.12 -19.57
C GLU A 115 -2.76 9.08 -18.71
N THR A 116 -2.91 9.24 -17.40
CA THR A 116 -1.80 9.16 -16.44
C THR A 116 -1.08 7.81 -16.52
N LEU A 117 -1.83 6.71 -16.61
CA LEU A 117 -1.25 5.37 -16.75
C LEU A 117 -0.54 5.20 -18.09
N GLN A 118 -1.07 5.78 -19.17
CA GLN A 118 -0.45 5.73 -20.49
C GLN A 118 0.89 6.48 -20.51
N GLU A 119 0.94 7.68 -19.92
CA GLU A 119 2.19 8.44 -19.75
C GLU A 119 3.20 7.70 -18.87
N LEU A 120 2.76 7.16 -17.72
CA LEU A 120 3.64 6.37 -16.86
C LEU A 120 4.19 5.14 -17.58
N ARG A 121 3.39 4.47 -18.41
CA ARG A 121 3.86 3.35 -19.24
C ARG A 121 4.86 3.80 -20.30
N ALA A 122 4.65 4.95 -20.93
CA ALA A 122 5.59 5.52 -21.89
C ALA A 122 6.95 5.83 -21.22
N PHE A 123 6.91 6.51 -20.07
CA PHE A 123 8.11 6.79 -19.27
C PHE A 123 8.79 5.51 -18.78
N ALA A 124 8.03 4.52 -18.33
CA ALA A 124 8.55 3.22 -17.91
C ALA A 124 9.31 2.50 -19.04
N ARG A 125 8.83 2.59 -20.28
CA ARG A 125 9.55 2.06 -21.45
C ARG A 125 10.86 2.80 -21.70
N ALA A 126 10.89 4.11 -21.50
CA ALA A 126 12.09 4.93 -21.67
C ALA A 126 13.19 4.62 -20.64
N LEU A 127 12.83 4.12 -19.45
CA LEU A 127 13.80 3.68 -18.42
C LEU A 127 14.51 2.35 -18.78
N GLY A 128 14.08 1.68 -19.86
CA GLY A 128 14.68 0.46 -20.37
C GLY A 128 13.82 -0.80 -20.18
N SER A 129 14.38 -1.96 -20.52
CA SER A 129 13.64 -3.23 -20.67
C SER A 129 12.92 -3.73 -19.40
N HIS A 130 13.29 -3.22 -18.23
CA HIS A 130 12.77 -3.62 -16.93
C HIS A 130 11.76 -2.61 -16.36
N GLY A 131 11.65 -1.40 -16.95
CA GLY A 131 10.83 -0.33 -16.38
C GLY A 131 9.34 -0.65 -16.38
N THR A 132 8.82 -1.27 -17.43
CA THR A 132 7.41 -1.70 -17.51
C THR A 132 7.07 -2.76 -16.46
N ALA A 133 7.95 -3.73 -16.24
CA ALA A 133 7.78 -4.75 -15.21
C ALA A 133 7.91 -4.16 -13.80
N CYS A 134 8.78 -3.16 -13.59
CA CYS A 134 8.85 -2.43 -12.33
C CYS A 134 7.58 -1.62 -12.04
N LEU A 135 6.99 -0.99 -13.06
CA LEU A 135 5.71 -0.27 -12.95
C LEU A 135 4.58 -1.26 -12.63
N GLN A 136 4.49 -2.36 -13.37
CA GLN A 136 3.47 -3.38 -13.12
C GLN A 136 3.58 -3.95 -11.70
N GLY A 137 4.79 -4.31 -11.27
CA GLY A 137 5.00 -4.77 -9.89
C GLY A 137 4.71 -3.71 -8.82
N MET A 138 4.70 -2.41 -9.14
CA MET A 138 4.20 -1.39 -8.21
C MET A 138 2.68 -1.42 -8.11
N LEU A 139 1.98 -1.53 -9.25
CA LEU A 139 0.52 -1.64 -9.29
C LEU A 139 0.01 -2.90 -8.60
N ASP A 140 0.75 -4.00 -8.73
CA ASP A 140 0.44 -5.29 -8.10
C ASP A 140 0.92 -5.40 -6.64
N MET A 141 1.42 -4.30 -6.06
CA MET A 141 1.90 -4.23 -4.67
C MET A 141 3.03 -5.22 -4.35
N MET A 142 3.87 -5.54 -5.34
CA MET A 142 5.04 -6.41 -5.16
C MET A 142 6.15 -5.70 -4.38
N THR A 143 6.88 -6.46 -3.55
CA THR A 143 8.07 -5.91 -2.89
C THR A 143 9.19 -5.66 -3.90
N VAL A 144 10.17 -4.82 -3.52
CA VAL A 144 11.35 -4.57 -4.35
C VAL A 144 12.13 -5.87 -4.60
N ALA A 145 12.20 -6.75 -3.58
CA ALA A 145 12.88 -8.02 -3.69
C ALA A 145 12.18 -8.96 -4.69
N ASP A 146 10.85 -9.08 -4.60
CA ASP A 146 10.07 -9.93 -5.52
C ASP A 146 10.17 -9.41 -6.96
N CYS A 147 10.11 -8.08 -7.11
CA CYS A 147 10.24 -7.43 -8.42
C CYS A 147 11.67 -7.59 -8.99
N ALA A 148 12.71 -7.57 -8.15
CA ALA A 148 14.09 -7.84 -8.55
C ALA A 148 14.28 -9.28 -9.06
N VAL A 149 13.67 -10.26 -8.38
CA VAL A 149 13.65 -11.65 -8.83
C VAL A 149 12.93 -11.79 -10.17
N GLN A 150 11.72 -11.22 -10.29
CA GLN A 150 10.92 -11.29 -11.51
C GLN A 150 11.60 -10.63 -12.72
N THR A 151 12.23 -9.48 -12.50
CA THR A 151 12.90 -8.72 -13.57
C THR A 151 14.34 -9.16 -13.83
N GLN A 152 14.87 -10.07 -13.02
CA GLN A 152 16.28 -10.50 -13.03
C GLN A 152 17.26 -9.31 -12.93
N ARG A 153 16.90 -8.30 -12.12
CA ARG A 153 17.70 -7.10 -11.89
C ARG A 153 18.15 -7.01 -10.44
N SER A 154 19.20 -6.23 -10.19
CA SER A 154 19.62 -5.95 -8.83
C SER A 154 18.53 -5.16 -8.08
N VAL A 155 18.42 -5.38 -6.77
CA VAL A 155 17.53 -4.61 -5.89
C VAL A 155 17.77 -3.11 -6.06
N ALA A 156 19.04 -2.68 -6.13
CA ALA A 156 19.40 -1.28 -6.30
C ALA A 156 18.96 -0.68 -7.65
N THR A 157 18.89 -1.49 -8.70
CA THR A 157 18.31 -1.08 -9.99
C THR A 157 16.81 -0.88 -9.86
N VAL A 158 16.10 -1.86 -9.29
CA VAL A 158 14.64 -1.78 -9.09
C VAL A 158 14.28 -0.57 -8.22
N GLU A 159 15.02 -0.30 -7.15
CA GLU A 159 14.78 0.89 -6.31
C GLU A 159 14.97 2.19 -7.07
N ARG A 160 16.01 2.31 -7.90
CA ARG A 160 16.24 3.49 -8.75
C ARG A 160 15.10 3.68 -9.76
N THR A 161 14.70 2.61 -10.43
CA THR A 161 13.62 2.64 -11.43
C THR A 161 12.28 3.01 -10.79
N ARG A 162 11.94 2.40 -9.65
CA ARG A 162 10.72 2.76 -8.89
C ARG A 162 10.75 4.20 -8.39
N ARG A 163 11.91 4.71 -7.97
CA ARG A 163 12.06 6.11 -7.57
C ARG A 163 11.81 7.06 -8.74
N ALA A 164 12.37 6.77 -9.92
CA ALA A 164 12.14 7.56 -11.12
C ALA A 164 10.64 7.57 -11.52
N LEU A 165 10.00 6.40 -11.52
CA LEU A 165 8.56 6.27 -11.81
C LEU A 165 7.70 7.09 -10.85
N ARG A 166 7.99 7.04 -9.55
CA ARG A 166 7.28 7.84 -8.54
C ARG A 166 7.50 9.34 -8.72
N GLN A 167 8.71 9.75 -9.05
CA GLN A 167 9.01 11.17 -9.30
C GLN A 167 8.24 11.68 -10.51
N HIS A 168 8.15 10.88 -11.56
CA HIS A 168 7.37 11.24 -12.73
C HIS A 168 5.86 11.23 -12.45
N ALA A 169 5.35 10.26 -11.69
CA ALA A 169 3.95 10.25 -11.26
C ALA A 169 3.59 11.52 -10.48
N LYS A 170 4.48 11.99 -9.59
CA LYS A 170 4.29 13.26 -8.87
C LYS A 170 4.18 14.44 -9.83
N THR A 171 5.04 14.53 -10.84
CA THR A 171 4.98 15.63 -11.81
C THR A 171 3.65 15.65 -12.56
N LEU A 172 3.12 14.48 -12.94
CA LEU A 172 1.83 14.37 -13.63
C LEU A 172 0.68 14.85 -12.73
N ILE A 173 0.63 14.38 -11.49
CA ILE A 173 -0.40 14.78 -10.51
C ILE A 173 -0.35 16.27 -10.20
N SER A 174 0.84 16.86 -10.12
CA SER A 174 1.01 18.30 -9.84
C SER A 174 0.68 19.22 -11.01
N ILE A 175 0.62 18.70 -12.24
CA ILE A 175 0.20 19.47 -13.43
C ILE A 175 -1.34 19.45 -13.57
N THR A 176 -1.98 18.39 -13.05
CA THR A 176 -3.44 18.21 -13.09
C THR A 176 -4.20 18.80 -11.90
N ALA A 177 -3.50 19.28 -10.86
CA ALA A 177 -4.09 19.89 -9.65
C ALA A 177 -4.06 21.42 -9.72
#